data_AF-T1AW47-F1
#
_entry.id   AF-T1AW47-F1
#
_cell.length_a   1.000
_cell.length_b   1.000
_cell.length_c   1.000
_cell.angle_alpha   90.00
_cell.angle_beta   90.00
_cell.angle_gamma   90.00
#
_symmetry.space_group_name_H-M   'P 1'
#
loop_
_entity.id
_entity.type
_entity.pdbx_description
1 polymer ?
#
loop_
_entity_poly.entity_id
_entity_poly.type
_entity_poly.pdbx_seq_one_letter_code
_entity_poly.pdbx_strand_id
1 'polypeptide(L)'
;MLPVLVLVVLFAYMLRQMQGASGGRGAMSFGKSRARLLGEDQVSVTFADVAGVDEAKQEVGEIVDFLKDPGKFQKLGGKIPKGVLMVGSPGTGKTLLAR
;
A
#
# COMPACT_ATOMS: atom_id res chain seq x y z
N MET A 1 19.35 43.92 32.57
CA MET A 1 18.90 42.55 32.92
C MET A 1 17.40 42.35 32.73
N LEU A 2 16.54 43.31 33.14
CA LEU A 2 15.09 43.28 32.91
C LEU A 2 14.64 43.04 31.44
N PRO A 3 15.19 43.73 30.42
CA PRO A 3 14.76 43.53 29.02
C PRO A 3 15.15 42.14 28.47
N VAL A 4 16.24 41.56 28.97
CA VAL A 4 16.69 40.22 28.57
C VAL A 4 15.78 39.16 29.16
N LEU A 5 15.34 39.32 30.41
CA LEU A 5 14.41 38.39 31.05
C LEU A 5 13.04 38.36 30.37
N VAL A 6 12.51 39.53 29.97
CA VAL A 6 11.25 39.61 29.23
C VAL A 6 11.36 38.89 27.89
N LEU A 7 12.45 39.11 27.14
CA LEU A 7 12.68 38.41 25.88
C LEU A 7 12.79 36.89 26.07
N VAL A 8 13.51 36.42 27.08
CA VAL A 8 13.68 34.98 27.35
C VAL A 8 12.34 34.32 27.71
N VAL A 9 11.49 34.97 28.51
CA VAL A 9 10.17 34.43 28.88
C VAL A 9 9.24 34.38 27.67
N LEU A 10 9.23 35.43 26.83
CA LEU A 10 8.39 35.51 25.64
C LEU A 10 8.83 34.46 24.59
N PHE A 11 10.14 34.27 24.44
CA PHE A 11 10.71 33.26 23.54
C PHE A 11 10.47 31.83 24.06
N ALA A 12 10.59 31.61 25.37
CA ALA A 12 10.25 30.33 26.00
C ALA A 12 8.76 29.99 25.86
N TYR A 13 7.88 30.99 25.97
CA TYR A 13 6.44 30.82 25.75
C TYR A 13 6.13 30.45 24.29
N MET A 14 6.78 31.11 23.31
CA MET A 14 6.63 30.84 21.88
C MET A 14 7.16 29.44 21.50
N LEU A 15 8.32 29.02 22.02
CA LEU A 15 8.88 27.69 21.80
C LEU A 15 8.00 26.59 22.41
N ARG A 16 7.37 26.86 23.56
CA ARG A 16 6.42 25.95 24.20
C ARG A 16 5.11 25.85 23.43
N GLN A 17 4.67 26.93 22.77
CA GLN A 17 3.52 26.94 21.87
C GLN A 17 3.83 26.21 20.55
N MET A 18 5.05 26.31 20.03
CA MET A 18 5.48 25.53 18.87
C MET A 18 5.58 24.03 19.18
N GLN A 19 6.05 23.61 20.37
CA GLN A 19 6.00 22.19 20.76
C GLN A 19 4.57 21.66 20.96
N GLY A 20 3.64 22.52 21.40
CA GLY A 20 2.21 22.16 21.55
C GLY A 20 1.43 22.12 20.23
N ALA A 21 1.76 22.97 19.26
CA ALA A 21 1.13 23.01 17.93
C ALA A 21 1.82 22.10 16.90
N SER A 22 3.07 21.70 17.15
CA SER A 22 3.86 20.82 16.29
C SER A 22 4.30 19.56 17.03
N GLY A 23 3.32 18.84 17.60
CA GLY A 23 3.51 17.45 17.99
C GLY A 23 3.79 16.56 16.78
N GLY A 24 5.01 16.62 16.23
CA GLY A 24 5.64 15.67 15.31
C GLY A 24 4.90 15.23 14.04
N ARG A 25 3.72 15.79 13.74
CA ARG A 25 2.76 15.21 12.77
C ARG A 25 2.60 15.95 11.46
N GLY A 26 3.01 17.23 11.37
CA GLY A 26 2.78 18.05 10.16
C GLY A 26 3.82 17.82 9.07
N ALA A 27 5.10 17.98 9.38
CA ALA A 27 6.19 17.89 8.39
C ALA A 27 6.85 16.49 8.31
N MET A 28 6.93 15.77 9.44
CA MET A 28 7.55 14.42 9.50
C MET A 28 6.63 13.28 9.03
N SER A 29 5.38 13.59 8.64
CA SER A 29 4.42 12.61 8.10
C SER A 29 4.32 12.63 6.58
N PHE A 30 4.98 13.57 5.88
CA PHE A 30 4.85 13.79 4.43
C PHE A 30 5.54 12.73 3.55
N GLY A 31 6.23 11.75 4.15
CA GLY A 31 6.90 10.66 3.42
C GLY A 31 6.43 9.25 3.77
N LYS A 32 5.43 9.09 4.65
CA LYS A 32 4.96 7.74 5.04
C LYS A 32 4.00 7.20 3.99
N SER A 33 4.34 6.03 3.45
CA SER A 33 3.49 5.29 2.51
C SER A 33 2.07 5.13 3.05
N ARG A 34 1.06 5.53 2.26
CA ARG A 34 -0.37 5.28 2.54
C ARG A 34 -0.83 3.91 2.03
N ALA A 35 0.09 2.97 1.79
CA ALA A 35 -0.26 1.63 1.36
C ALA A 35 -1.17 0.97 2.41
N ARG A 36 -2.38 0.58 1.98
CA ARG A 36 -3.22 -0.29 2.79
C ARG A 36 -2.68 -1.71 2.67
N LEU A 37 -2.05 -2.21 3.72
CA LEU A 37 -1.78 -3.63 3.87
C LEU A 37 -3.12 -4.30 4.18
N LEU A 38 -3.67 -5.06 3.24
CA LEU A 38 -4.79 -5.95 3.51
C LEU A 38 -4.23 -7.21 4.17
N GLY A 39 -4.69 -7.53 5.37
CA GLY A 39 -4.42 -8.84 5.98
C GLY A 39 -5.28 -9.93 5.35
N GLU A 40 -4.87 -11.19 5.44
CA GLU A 40 -5.58 -12.35 4.86
C GLU A 40 -7.06 -12.40 5.28
N ASP A 41 -7.40 -11.99 6.52
CA ASP A 41 -8.78 -11.93 7.03
C ASP A 41 -9.69 -10.91 6.31
N GLN A 42 -9.16 -10.05 5.44
CA GLN A 42 -9.92 -9.01 4.71
C GLN A 42 -10.17 -9.35 3.24
N VAL A 43 -9.65 -10.49 2.74
CA VAL A 43 -9.86 -10.92 1.35
C VAL A 43 -11.00 -11.93 1.31
N SER A 44 -12.23 -11.43 1.09
CA SER A 44 -13.44 -12.25 1.02
C SER A 44 -13.89 -12.58 -0.40
N VAL A 45 -13.03 -12.37 -1.40
CA VAL A 45 -13.35 -12.55 -2.82
C VAL A 45 -12.45 -13.64 -3.38
N THR A 46 -13.04 -14.55 -4.15
CA THR A 46 -12.36 -15.67 -4.78
C THR A 46 -12.57 -15.63 -6.29
N PHE A 47 -11.82 -16.43 -7.05
CA PHE A 47 -12.05 -16.58 -8.49
C PHE A 47 -13.46 -17.11 -8.83
N ALA A 48 -14.17 -17.70 -7.88
CA ALA A 48 -15.56 -18.10 -8.08
C ALA A 48 -16.52 -16.91 -8.19
N ASP A 49 -16.16 -15.75 -7.61
CA ASP A 49 -17.00 -14.55 -7.54
C ASP A 49 -16.90 -13.64 -8.78
N VAL A 50 -15.98 -13.94 -9.70
CA VAL A 50 -15.84 -13.21 -10.97
C VAL A 50 -16.57 -13.98 -12.06
N ALA A 51 -17.44 -13.37 -12.86
CA ALA A 51 -18.16 -14.07 -13.93
C ALA A 51 -17.70 -13.62 -15.33
N GLY A 52 -17.71 -14.54 -16.30
CA GLY A 52 -17.59 -14.21 -17.73
C GLY A 52 -16.18 -13.89 -18.26
N VAL A 53 -15.13 -14.17 -17.48
CA VAL A 53 -13.72 -13.93 -17.85
C VAL A 53 -12.87 -15.16 -17.57
N ASP A 54 -13.28 -16.30 -18.12
CA ASP A 54 -12.67 -17.60 -17.84
C ASP A 54 -11.21 -17.70 -18.33
N GLU A 55 -10.91 -17.08 -19.48
CA GLU A 55 -9.54 -16.98 -20.02
C GLU A 55 -8.60 -16.21 -19.07
N ALA A 56 -9.05 -15.03 -18.61
CA ALA A 56 -8.27 -14.22 -17.68
C ALA A 56 -8.08 -14.89 -16.32
N LYS A 57 -9.07 -15.66 -15.85
CA LYS A 57 -8.92 -16.48 -14.62
C LYS A 57 -7.90 -17.59 -14.78
N GLN A 58 -7.87 -18.26 -15.94
CA GLN A 58 -6.87 -19.30 -16.20
C GLN A 58 -5.46 -18.71 -16.21
N GLU A 59 -5.22 -17.62 -16.93
CA GLU A 59 -3.91 -16.97 -16.98
C GLU A 59 -3.45 -16.48 -15.60
N VAL A 60 -4.34 -15.83 -14.84
CA VAL A 60 -4.01 -15.39 -13.46
C VAL A 60 -3.83 -16.59 -12.53
N GLY A 61 -4.59 -17.66 -12.74
CA GLY A 61 -4.46 -18.93 -12.00
C GLY A 61 -3.07 -19.56 -12.14
N GLU A 62 -2.51 -19.58 -13.35
CA GLU A 62 -1.14 -20.05 -13.57
C GLU A 62 -0.11 -19.23 -12.79
N ILE A 63 -0.31 -17.91 -12.72
CA ILE A 63 0.56 -17.03 -11.93
C ILE A 63 0.42 -17.29 -10.43
N VAL A 64 -0.81 -17.53 -9.95
CA VAL A 64 -1.06 -17.90 -8.54
C VAL A 64 -0.41 -19.24 -8.21
N ASP A 65 -0.52 -20.23 -9.07
CA ASP A 65 0.12 -21.54 -8.88
C ASP A 65 1.64 -21.44 -8.90
N PHE A 66 2.18 -20.54 -9.75
CA PHE A 66 3.59 -20.19 -9.72
C PHE A 66 4.02 -19.57 -8.39
N LEU A 67 3.22 -18.65 -7.84
CA LEU A 67 3.52 -18.02 -6.54
C LEU A 67 3.42 -19.00 -5.36
N LYS A 68 2.54 -20.02 -5.46
CA LYS A 68 2.40 -21.07 -4.45
C LYS A 68 3.58 -22.05 -4.46
N ASP A 69 4.06 -22.46 -5.63
CA ASP A 69 5.20 -23.38 -5.76
C ASP A 69 6.21 -22.88 -6.81
N PRO A 70 7.02 -21.86 -6.47
CA PRO A 70 8.00 -21.31 -7.41
C PRO A 70 9.11 -22.32 -7.75
N GLY A 71 9.36 -23.31 -6.88
CA GLY A 71 10.41 -24.32 -7.06
C GLY A 71 10.11 -25.26 -8.23
N LYS A 72 8.84 -25.64 -8.43
CA LYS A 72 8.41 -26.44 -9.58
C LYS A 72 8.68 -25.74 -10.91
N PHE A 73 8.42 -24.44 -10.99
CA PHE A 73 8.59 -23.69 -12.23
C PHE A 73 10.04 -23.27 -12.50
N GLN A 74 10.83 -22.96 -11.47
CA GLN A 74 12.26 -22.68 -11.64
C GLN A 74 13.04 -23.89 -12.16
N LYS A 75 12.68 -25.11 -11.74
CA LYS A 75 13.28 -26.36 -12.24
C LYS A 75 13.07 -26.58 -13.74
N LEU A 76 11.98 -26.04 -14.30
CA LEU A 76 11.65 -26.08 -15.72
C LEU A 76 12.27 -24.90 -16.48
N GLY A 77 13.04 -24.02 -15.83
CA GLY A 77 13.63 -22.82 -16.43
C GLY A 77 12.66 -21.64 -16.55
N GLY A 78 11.49 -21.72 -15.90
CA GLY A 78 10.47 -20.67 -15.92
C GLY A 78 10.93 -19.40 -15.19
N LYS A 79 10.77 -18.24 -15.82
CA LYS A 79 11.08 -16.94 -15.24
C LYS A 79 9.85 -16.33 -14.58
N ILE A 80 10.00 -15.89 -13.33
CA ILE A 80 8.90 -15.28 -12.57
C ILE A 80 8.48 -13.96 -13.23
N PRO A 81 7.20 -13.77 -13.61
CA PRO A 81 6.70 -12.47 -14.00
C PRO A 81 6.71 -11.52 -12.80
N LYS A 82 7.24 -10.31 -12.99
CA LYS A 82 7.37 -9.31 -11.90
C LYS A 82 6.10 -8.52 -11.63
N GLY A 83 5.10 -8.64 -12.50
CA GLY A 83 3.83 -7.93 -12.41
C GLY A 83 2.97 -8.21 -13.63
N VAL A 84 1.67 -7.96 -13.47
CA VAL A 84 0.66 -8.14 -14.52
C VAL A 84 -0.09 -6.83 -14.68
N LEU A 85 -0.29 -6.39 -15.92
CA LEU A 85 -1.10 -5.23 -16.25
C LEU A 85 -2.45 -5.69 -16.82
N MET A 86 -3.54 -5.39 -16.11
CA MET A 86 -4.88 -5.68 -16.60
C MET A 86 -5.45 -4.49 -17.38
N VAL A 87 -5.88 -4.72 -18.62
CA VAL A 87 -6.40 -3.68 -19.54
C VAL A 87 -7.85 -3.97 -19.92
N GLY A 88 -8.67 -2.92 -20.03
CA GLY A 88 -10.06 -3.03 -20.50
C GLY A 88 -10.94 -1.88 -20.02
N SER A 89 -12.15 -1.78 -20.57
CA SER A 89 -13.16 -0.75 -20.22
C SER A 89 -13.49 -0.70 -18.72
N PRO A 90 -13.91 0.44 -18.15
CA PRO A 90 -14.34 0.51 -16.76
C PRO A 90 -15.49 -0.49 -16.47
N GLY A 91 -15.50 -1.10 -15.28
CA GLY A 91 -16.53 -2.07 -14.88
C GLY A 91 -16.29 -3.54 -15.26
N THR A 92 -15.21 -3.88 -15.98
CA THR A 92 -14.94 -5.26 -16.45
C THR A 92 -14.29 -6.20 -15.41
N GLY A 93 -14.46 -5.94 -14.11
CA GLY A 93 -13.97 -6.86 -13.07
C GLY A 93 -12.44 -6.89 -12.83
N LYS A 94 -11.62 -6.05 -13.48
CA LYS A 94 -10.15 -6.00 -13.28
C LYS A 94 -9.72 -5.90 -11.81
N THR A 95 -10.37 -5.04 -11.04
CA THR A 95 -10.07 -4.88 -9.60
C THR A 95 -10.58 -6.06 -8.77
N LEU A 96 -11.64 -6.74 -9.20
CA LEU A 96 -12.14 -7.94 -8.52
C LEU A 96 -11.21 -9.13 -8.76
N LEU A 97 -10.62 -9.25 -9.96
CA LEU A 97 -9.60 -10.26 -10.27
C LEU A 97 -8.27 -10.02 -9.54
N ALA A 98 -7.98 -8.80 -9.11
CA ALA A 98 -6.75 -8.43 -8.41
C ALA A 98 -6.82 -8.64 -6.89
N ARG A 99 -8.03 -8.85 -6.35
CA ARG A 99 -8.26 -9.07 -4.92
C ARG A 99 -8.11 -10.55 -4.62
#